data_AF-A0A946E559-F1
#
_entry.id   AF-A0A946E559-F1
#
_cell.length_a   1.000
_cell.length_b   1.000
_cell.length_c   1.000
_cell.angle_alpha   90.00
_cell.angle_beta   90.00
_cell.angle_gamma   90.00
#
_symmetry.space_group_name_H-M   'P 1'
#
loop_
_entity.id
_entity.type
_entity.pdbx_description
1 polymer ?
#
loop_
_entity_poly.entity_id
_entity_poly.type
_entity_poly.pdbx_seq_one_letter_code
_entity_poly.pdbx_strand_id
1 'polypeptide(L)'
;MSDEEGFFQLTNYKDHPKNNLYKVFFFREKKRADFFENLLIEKKIPYEKDLDDFKNEPLYLFGVGKSYLSATLECNFLTMAEFRQPLLGANKWFRYGIVIFSVLLLIVALFGLVLSE
;
A
#
# COMPACT_ATOMS: atom_id res chain seq x y z
N MET A 1 -4.49 0.74 21.16
CA MET A 1 -5.38 0.80 19.99
C MET A 1 -6.71 0.16 20.40
N SER A 2 -7.87 0.82 20.26
CA SER A 2 -9.16 0.15 20.54
C SER A 2 -9.51 -0.83 19.42
N ASP A 3 -9.93 -2.04 19.78
CA ASP A 3 -10.06 -3.19 18.88
C ASP A 3 -11.14 -3.04 17.77
N GLU A 4 -11.98 -2.00 17.84
CA GLU A 4 -13.11 -1.79 16.94
C GLU A 4 -12.78 -1.05 15.63
N GLU A 5 -11.67 -0.31 15.54
CA GLU A 5 -11.34 0.48 14.33
C GLU A 5 -10.71 -0.35 13.19
N GLY A 6 -10.50 -1.65 13.41
CA GLY A 6 -9.70 -2.52 12.52
C GLY A 6 -10.36 -2.94 11.21
N PHE A 7 -11.65 -2.66 11.00
CA PHE A 7 -12.40 -3.25 9.87
C PHE A 7 -12.44 -2.38 8.59
N PHE A 8 -12.11 -1.08 8.65
CA PHE A 8 -12.24 -0.18 7.48
C PHE A 8 -11.13 0.89 7.29
N GLN A 9 -9.93 0.72 7.85
CA GLN A 9 -8.81 1.61 7.48
C GLN A 9 -8.20 1.17 6.14
N LEU A 10 -8.67 1.80 5.06
CA LEU A 10 -8.12 1.66 3.70
C LEU A 10 -6.68 2.18 3.58
N THR A 11 -6.26 3.06 4.49
CA THR A 11 -4.95 3.71 4.50
C THR A 11 -4.16 3.33 5.75
N ASN A 12 -2.84 3.24 5.62
CA ASN A 12 -1.91 2.91 6.70
C ASN A 12 -1.47 4.13 7.55
N TYR A 13 -2.34 5.13 7.69
CA TYR A 13 -2.09 6.31 8.53
C TYR A 13 -3.37 6.84 9.17
N LYS A 14 -3.24 7.52 10.31
CA LYS A 14 -4.34 8.16 11.03
C LYS A 14 -3.89 9.42 11.76
N ASP A 15 -4.84 10.28 12.14
CA ASP A 15 -4.51 11.42 12.99
C ASP A 15 -4.05 10.94 14.38
N HIS A 16 -3.09 11.65 14.97
CA HIS A 16 -2.55 11.26 16.27
C HIS A 16 -3.60 11.51 17.38
N PRO A 17 -3.90 10.53 18.23
CA PRO A 17 -5.06 10.55 19.14
C PRO A 17 -5.00 11.65 20.19
N LYS A 18 -3.79 12.03 20.64
CA LYS A 18 -3.59 13.08 21.65
C LYS A 18 -3.16 14.43 21.07
N ASN A 19 -2.74 14.49 19.81
CA ASN A 19 -2.13 15.68 19.24
C ASN A 19 -2.45 15.81 17.75
N ASN A 20 -3.49 16.56 17.42
CA ASN A 20 -3.96 16.71 16.04
C ASN A 20 -2.95 17.39 15.08
N LEU A 21 -1.82 17.90 15.57
CA LEU A 21 -0.74 18.43 14.72
C LEU A 21 0.10 17.34 14.06
N TYR A 22 -0.05 16.09 14.50
CA TYR A 22 0.71 14.95 14.00
C TYR A 22 -0.20 13.94 13.31
N LYS A 23 0.37 13.25 12.33
CA LYS A 23 -0.22 12.11 11.64
C LYS A 23 0.68 10.90 11.86
N VAL A 24 0.09 9.78 12.24
CA VAL A 24 0.78 8.54 12.57
C VAL A 24 0.64 7.58 11.40
N PHE A 25 1.76 7.17 10.83
CA PHE A 25 1.87 6.11 9.84
C PHE A 25 2.22 4.81 10.54
N PHE A 26 1.66 3.69 10.07
CA PHE A 26 1.87 2.40 10.70
C PHE A 26 2.17 1.30 9.68
N PHE A 27 3.11 0.41 10.03
CA PHE A 27 3.54 -0.69 9.17
C PHE A 27 3.65 -1.97 10.01
N ARG A 28 3.15 -3.10 9.49
CA ARG A 28 3.28 -4.43 10.14
C ARG A 28 4.58 -5.15 9.74
N GLU A 29 5.04 -4.91 8.52
CA GLU A 29 6.25 -5.52 7.99
C GLU A 29 7.46 -4.62 8.23
N LYS A 30 8.47 -5.14 8.94
CA LYS A 30 9.72 -4.42 9.22
C LYS A 30 10.38 -3.85 7.95
N LYS A 31 10.42 -4.63 6.87
CA LYS A 31 11.04 -4.19 5.60
C LYS A 31 10.39 -2.92 5.04
N ARG A 32 9.06 -2.80 5.15
CA ARG A 32 8.33 -1.60 4.70
C ARG A 32 8.59 -0.42 5.62
N ALA A 33 8.63 -0.67 6.93
CA ALA A 33 8.95 0.34 7.93
C ALA A 33 10.36 0.91 7.72
N ASP A 34 11.35 0.04 7.53
CA ASP A 34 12.75 0.42 7.30
C ASP A 34 12.91 1.21 5.99
N PHE A 35 12.21 0.81 4.92
CA PHE A 35 12.22 1.53 3.65
C PHE A 35 11.59 2.92 3.77
N PHE A 36 10.44 3.01 4.44
CA PHE A 36 9.77 4.29 4.70
C PHE A 36 10.66 5.22 5.54
N GLU A 37 11.31 4.71 6.58
CA GLU A 37 12.24 5.45 7.42
C GLU A 37 13.41 6.02 6.61
N ASN A 38 14.02 5.21 5.73
CA ASN A 38 15.09 5.66 4.86
C ASN A 38 14.66 6.83 3.96
N LEU A 39 13.43 6.79 3.41
CA LEU A 39 12.89 7.89 2.61
C LEU A 39 12.67 9.16 3.43
N LEU A 40 12.25 9.05 4.70
CA LEU A 40 12.12 10.21 5.59
C LEU A 40 13.48 10.84 5.88
N ILE A 41 14.50 10.01 6.14
CA ILE A 41 15.88 10.45 6.37
C ILE A 41 16.44 11.15 5.12
N GLU A 42 16.27 10.56 3.94
CA GLU A 42 16.74 11.10 2.66
C GLU A 42 16.12 12.48 2.37
N LYS A 43 14.80 12.61 2.59
CA LYS A 43 14.07 13.86 2.40
C LYS A 43 14.21 14.84 3.58
N LYS A 44 14.99 14.50 4.61
CA LYS A 44 15.20 15.31 5.84
C LYS A 44 13.89 15.70 6.53
N ILE A 45 12.92 14.79 6.54
CA ILE A 45 11.62 14.99 7.18
C ILE A 45 11.76 14.60 8.66
N PRO A 46 11.45 15.48 9.62
CA PRO A 46 11.47 15.14 11.04
C PRO A 46 10.33 14.18 11.38
N TYR A 47 10.65 13.11 12.12
CA TYR A 47 9.69 12.10 12.54
C TYR A 47 10.00 11.59 13.95
N GLU A 48 8.97 11.06 14.60
CA GLU A 48 9.06 10.26 15.82
C GLU A 48 8.82 8.80 15.45
N LYS A 49 9.59 7.87 16.03
CA LYS A 49 9.45 6.44 15.81
C LYS A 49 9.05 5.76 17.10
N ASP A 50 8.10 4.84 17.01
CA ASP A 50 7.67 4.01 18.13
C ASP A 50 7.39 2.57 17.66
N LEU A 51 7.36 1.64 18.60
CA LEU A 51 7.05 0.23 18.36
C LEU A 51 5.96 -0.19 19.34
N ASP A 52 4.81 -0.59 18.79
CA ASP A 52 3.65 -1.06 19.54
C ASP A 52 3.40 -2.54 19.21
N ASP A 53 2.72 -3.26 20.09
CA ASP A 53 2.34 -4.65 19.85
C ASP A 53 0.84 -4.70 19.53
N PHE A 54 0.51 -5.06 18.28
CA PHE A 54 -0.87 -5.20 17.83
C PHE A 54 -1.18 -6.66 17.52
N LYS A 55 -2.05 -7.29 18.32
CA LYS A 55 -2.43 -8.71 18.19
C LYS A 55 -1.23 -9.67 18.24
N ASN A 56 -0.27 -9.43 19.14
CA ASN A 56 0.99 -10.17 19.27
C ASN A 56 1.93 -10.07 18.05
N GLU A 57 1.71 -9.09 17.17
CA GLU A 57 2.61 -8.78 16.07
C GLU A 57 3.19 -7.36 16.24
N PRO A 58 4.46 -7.14 15.89
CA PRO A 58 5.07 -5.82 16.00
C PRO A 58 4.44 -4.85 14.99
N LEU A 59 4.06 -3.68 15.49
CA LEU A 59 3.53 -2.56 14.72
C LEU A 59 4.51 -1.38 14.80
N TYR A 60 5.12 -1.07 13.66
CA TYR A 60 6.07 0.03 13.54
C TYR A 60 5.31 1.33 13.28
N LEU A 61 5.48 2.32 14.16
CA LEU A 61 4.76 3.58 14.14
C LEU A 61 5.71 4.74 13.83
N PHE A 62 5.24 5.68 13.00
CA PHE A 62 5.95 6.90 12.66
C PHE A 62 5.03 8.11 12.81
N GLY A 63 5.32 8.97 13.78
CA GLY A 63 4.63 10.25 13.97
C GLY A 63 5.30 11.34 13.16
N VAL A 64 4.54 11.99 12.26
CA VAL A 64 5.06 13.11 11.45
C VAL A 64 4.15 14.32 11.56
N GLY A 65 4.74 15.49 11.72
CA GLY A 65 4.00 16.76 11.80
C GLY A 65 3.26 17.05 10.49
N LYS A 66 2.03 17.59 10.59
CA LYS A 66 1.19 17.88 9.43
C LYS A 66 1.81 18.86 8.44
N SER A 67 2.75 19.71 8.89
CA SER A 67 3.53 20.59 8.01
C SER A 67 4.32 19.84 6.93
N TYR A 68 4.69 18.58 7.18
CA TYR A 68 5.42 17.73 6.23
C TYR A 68 4.54 16.65 5.62
N LEU A 69 3.21 16.74 5.80
CA LEU A 69 2.29 15.65 5.44
C LEU A 69 2.34 15.29 3.96
N SER A 70 2.39 16.29 3.07
CA SER A 70 2.43 16.04 1.62
C SER A 70 3.68 15.24 1.21
N ALA A 71 4.86 15.63 1.68
CA ALA A 71 6.11 14.93 1.41
C ALA A 71 6.13 13.53 2.06
N THR A 72 5.54 13.40 3.26
CA THR A 72 5.45 12.11 3.97
C THR A 72 4.51 11.14 3.27
N LEU A 73 3.39 11.63 2.73
CA LEU A 73 2.46 10.83 1.92
C LEU A 73 3.13 10.35 0.64
N GLU A 74 3.94 11.18 0.00
CA GLU A 74 4.75 10.77 -1.15
C GLU A 74 5.67 9.60 -0.78
N CYS A 75 6.42 9.70 0.32
CA CYS A 75 7.26 8.60 0.83
C CYS A 75 6.44 7.34 1.11
N ASN A 76 5.23 7.50 1.66
CA ASN A 76 4.33 6.39 1.93
C ASN A 76 3.85 5.72 0.64
N PHE A 77 3.50 6.50 -0.39
CA PHE A 77 3.10 5.95 -1.69
C PHE A 77 4.27 5.25 -2.40
N LEU A 78 5.48 5.80 -2.33
CA LEU A 78 6.68 5.13 -2.83
C LEU A 78 6.92 3.80 -2.11
N THR A 79 6.75 3.77 -0.79
CA THR A 79 6.83 2.52 -0.01
C THR A 79 5.77 1.52 -0.45
N MET A 80 4.52 1.95 -0.63
CA MET A 80 3.45 1.05 -1.12
C MET A 80 3.75 0.55 -2.54
N ALA A 81 4.33 1.39 -3.40
CA ALA A 81 4.67 1.03 -4.78
C ALA A 81 5.82 0.02 -4.86
N GLU A 82 6.86 0.18 -4.02
CA GLU A 82 8.01 -0.72 -3.96
C GLU A 82 7.59 -2.15 -3.58
N PHE A 83 6.71 -2.28 -2.59
CA PHE A 83 6.25 -3.56 -2.08
C PHE A 83 4.90 -4.02 -2.67
N ARG A 84 4.43 -3.38 -3.75
CA ARG A 84 3.14 -3.74 -4.36
C ARG A 84 3.20 -5.13 -4.95
N GLN A 85 2.15 -5.92 -4.70
CA GLN A 85 1.98 -7.16 -5.43
C GLN A 85 1.48 -6.89 -6.85
N PRO A 86 1.92 -7.68 -7.83
CA PRO A 86 1.40 -7.59 -9.19
C PRO A 86 -0.09 -7.91 -9.25
N LEU A 87 -0.85 -7.13 -10.03
CA LEU A 87 -2.32 -7.14 -10.09
C LEU A 87 -2.95 -8.52 -10.37
N LEU A 88 -2.27 -9.38 -11.12
CA LEU A 88 -2.78 -10.71 -11.53
C LEU A 88 -2.19 -11.87 -10.69
N GLY A 89 -1.83 -11.58 -9.43
CA GLY A 89 -1.29 -12.56 -8.49
C GLY A 89 0.14 -12.98 -8.82
N ALA A 90 0.82 -13.65 -7.89
CA ALA A 90 2.21 -14.11 -8.09
C ALA A 90 2.34 -15.22 -9.15
N ASN A 91 1.26 -15.96 -9.42
CA ASN A 91 1.30 -17.13 -10.30
C ASN A 91 1.28 -16.73 -11.79
N LYS A 92 2.42 -16.91 -12.45
CA LYS A 92 2.60 -16.59 -13.88
C LYS A 92 1.60 -17.33 -14.78
N TRP A 93 1.24 -18.56 -14.45
CA TRP A 93 0.30 -19.37 -15.24
C TRP A 93 -1.10 -18.77 -15.29
N PHE A 94 -1.58 -18.28 -14.15
CA PHE A 94 -2.89 -17.65 -14.06
C PHE A 94 -2.95 -16.37 -14.92
N ARG A 95 -1.87 -15.59 -14.95
CA ARG A 95 -1.77 -14.40 -15.81
C ARG A 95 -1.87 -14.76 -17.28
N TYR A 96 -1.10 -15.76 -17.73
CA TYR A 96 -1.17 -16.22 -19.11
C TYR A 96 -2.54 -16.80 -19.47
N GLY A 97 -3.17 -17.52 -18.54
CA GLY A 97 -4.53 -18.03 -18.73
C GLY A 97 -5.55 -16.92 -19.02
N ILE A 98 -5.52 -15.83 -18.24
CA ILE A 98 -6.40 -14.67 -18.48
C ILE A 98 -6.11 -14.04 -19.84
N VAL A 99 -4.84 -13.78 -20.17
CA VAL A 99 -4.47 -13.15 -21.44
C VAL A 99 -4.91 -14.01 -22.63
N ILE A 100 -4.64 -15.31 -22.59
CA ILE A 100 -5.04 -16.24 -23.65
C ILE A 100 -6.56 -16.28 -23.79
N PHE A 101 -7.28 -16.36 -22.67
CA PHE A 101 -8.75 -16.35 -22.68
C PHE A 101 -9.32 -15.07 -23.30
N SER A 102 -8.78 -13.89 -22.94
CA SER A 102 -9.20 -12.63 -23.54
C SER A 102 -8.90 -12.57 -25.04
N VAL A 103 -7.74 -13.06 -25.48
CA VAL A 103 -7.39 -13.13 -26.91
C VAL A 103 -8.32 -14.08 -27.66
N LEU A 104 -8.68 -15.22 -27.07
CA LEU A 104 -9.64 -16.15 -27.66
C LEU A 104 -11.02 -15.53 -27.83
N LEU A 105 -11.52 -14.78 -26.84
CA LEU A 105 -12.78 -14.05 -26.97
C LEU A 105 -12.74 -13.04 -28.11
N LEU A 106 -11.63 -12.31 -28.27
CA LEU A 106 -11.44 -11.40 -29.40
C LEU A 106 -11.42 -12.12 -30.75
N ILE A 107 -10.75 -13.27 -30.84
CA ILE A 107 -10.74 -14.09 -32.05
C ILE A 107 -12.15 -14.58 -32.40
N VAL A 108 -12.91 -15.08 -31.42
CA VAL A 108 -14.30 -15.51 -31.62
C VAL A 108 -15.18 -14.35 -32.07
N ALA A 109 -15.01 -13.16 -31.49
CA ALA A 109 -15.75 -11.97 -31.90
C ALA A 109 -15.44 -11.56 -33.35
N LEU A 110 -14.16 -11.61 -33.75
CA LEU A 110 -13.74 -11.33 -35.12
C LEU A 110 -14.30 -12.34 -36.13
N PHE A 111 -14.27 -13.65 -35.80
CA PHE A 111 -14.90 -14.67 -36.65
C PHE A 111 -16.41 -14.47 -36.75
N GLY A 112 -17.08 -14.13 -35.64
CA GLY A 112 -18.51 -13.80 -35.65
C GLY A 112 -18.82 -12.62 -36.56
N LEU A 113 -17.98 -11.57 -36.54
CA LEU A 113 -18.14 -10.41 -37.42
C LEU A 113 -18.00 -10.79 -38.89
N VAL A 114 -16.92 -11.48 -39.26
CA VAL A 114 -16.65 -11.88 -40.66
C VAL A 114 -17.68 -12.87 -41.20
N LEU A 115 -18.20 -13.79 -40.37
CA LEU A 115 -19.21 -14.76 -40.79
C LEU A 115 -20.63 -14.19 -40.81
N SER A 116 -20.87 -13.06 -40.14
CA SER A 116 -22.18 -12.39 -40.13
C SER A 116 -22.43 -11.48 -41.33
N GLU A 117 -21.40 -11.19 -42.13
CA GLU A 117 -21.48 -10.58 -43.47
C GLU A 117 -21.78 -11.63 -44.55
#